data_AF-A0A182EVI6-F1
#
_entry.id   AF-A0A182EVI6-F1
#
_cell.length_a   1.000
_cell.length_b   1.000
_cell.length_c   1.000
_cell.angle_alpha   90.00
_cell.angle_beta   90.00
_cell.angle_gamma   90.00
#
_symmetry.space_group_name_H-M   'P 1'
#
loop_
_entity.id
_entity.type
_entity.pdbx_description
1 polymer ?
#
loop_
_entity_poly.entity_id
_entity_poly.type
_entity_poly.pdbx_seq_one_letter_code
_entity_poly.pdbx_strand_id
1 'polypeptide(L)'
;MGFDTLAPKFNDLCSKLQSLNFDRCDYAAFKVLTLFEDRGERSVVNNCALTTQVHASILAAWAAYRSVPNANDHPLYAVYEELKLLARQAAHLLSKYSTVGMEENL
;
A
#
# COMPACT_ATOMS: atom_id res chain seq x y z
N MET A 1 18.83 -13.58 3.74
CA MET A 1 17.77 -14.54 4.14
C MET A 1 16.39 -13.90 4.36
N GLY A 2 16.22 -12.56 4.33
CA GLY A 2 14.89 -11.95 4.55
C GLY A 2 13.96 -11.95 3.32
N PHE A 3 14.52 -11.75 2.12
CA PHE A 3 13.74 -11.64 0.87
C PHE A 3 13.08 -12.95 0.44
N ASP A 4 13.69 -14.09 0.78
CA ASP A 4 13.17 -15.43 0.49
C ASP A 4 11.79 -15.67 1.15
N THR A 5 11.48 -14.92 2.20
CA THR A 5 10.18 -14.96 2.90
C THR A 5 9.15 -13.97 2.36
N LEU A 6 9.57 -12.96 1.58
CA LEU A 6 8.69 -11.94 1.01
C LEU A 6 8.15 -12.35 -0.37
N ALA A 7 8.97 -13.02 -1.18
CA ALA A 7 8.57 -13.41 -2.53
C ALA A 7 7.33 -14.33 -2.57
N PRO A 8 7.20 -15.37 -1.70
CA PRO A 8 5.99 -16.18 -1.66
C PRO A 8 4.75 -15.37 -1.30
N LYS A 9 4.85 -14.48 -0.30
CA LYS A 9 3.75 -13.62 0.12
C LYS A 9 3.31 -12.66 -0.98
N PHE A 10 4.26 -12.11 -1.74
CA PHE A 10 3.95 -11.27 -2.89
C PHE A 10 3.19 -12.05 -3.96
N ASN A 11 3.62 -13.28 -4.27
CA ASN A 11 2.93 -14.13 -5.24
C ASN A 11 1.51 -14.47 -4.79
N ASP A 12 1.30 -14.77 -3.51
CA ASP A 12 -0.04 -15.01 -2.95
C ASP A 12 -0.95 -13.78 -3.13
N LEU A 13 -0.42 -12.57 -2.88
CA LEU A 13 -1.17 -11.33 -3.12
C LEU A 13 -1.49 -11.15 -4.61
N CYS A 14 -0.55 -11.42 -5.51
CA CYS A 14 -0.81 -11.38 -6.95
C CYS A 14 -1.93 -12.35 -7.35
N SER A 15 -1.94 -13.58 -6.82
CA SER A 15 -3.00 -14.55 -7.07
C SER A 15 -4.35 -14.09 -6.52
N LYS A 16 -4.39 -13.47 -5.32
CA LYS A 16 -5.63 -12.86 -4.78
C LYS A 16 -6.13 -11.70 -5.64
N LEU A 17 -5.24 -10.82 -6.11
CA LEU A 17 -5.62 -9.71 -6.99
C LEU A 17 -6.22 -10.23 -8.31
N GLN A 18 -5.60 -11.26 -8.90
CA GLN A 18 -6.10 -11.89 -10.12
C GLN A 18 -7.49 -12.53 -9.91
N SER A 19 -7.68 -13.29 -8.82
CA SER A 19 -8.96 -13.97 -8.55
C SER A 19 -10.10 -13.01 -8.24
N LEU A 20 -9.78 -11.82 -7.72
CA LEU A 20 -10.74 -10.74 -7.43
C LEU A 20 -11.01 -9.81 -8.62
N ASN A 21 -10.51 -10.14 -9.82
CA ASN A 21 -10.63 -9.31 -11.02
C ASN A 21 -10.13 -7.87 -10.79
N PHE A 22 -8.95 -7.74 -10.19
CA PHE A 22 -8.27 -6.46 -10.06
C PHE A 22 -7.97 -5.85 -11.43
N ASP A 23 -8.30 -4.58 -11.60
CA ASP A 23 -8.25 -3.89 -12.88
C ASP A 23 -7.54 -2.53 -12.79
N ARG A 24 -7.57 -1.81 -13.93
CA ARG A 24 -6.94 -0.49 -14.09
C ARG A 24 -7.53 0.58 -13.17
N CYS A 25 -8.83 0.52 -12.86
CA CYS A 25 -9.52 1.48 -12.02
C CYS A 25 -9.12 1.28 -10.56
N ASP A 26 -9.01 0.03 -10.09
CA ASP A 26 -8.47 -0.24 -8.76
C ASP A 26 -7.01 0.19 -8.64
N TYR A 27 -6.20 -0.12 -9.65
CA TYR A 27 -4.80 0.29 -9.68
C TYR A 27 -4.66 1.80 -9.57
N ALA A 28 -5.46 2.55 -10.33
CA ALA A 28 -5.49 4.01 -10.25
C ALA A 28 -5.91 4.51 -8.86
N ALA A 29 -6.99 3.95 -8.30
CA ALA A 29 -7.46 4.31 -6.96
C ALA A 29 -6.41 4.04 -5.88
N PHE A 30 -5.88 2.81 -5.83
CA PHE A 30 -4.90 2.38 -4.82
C PHE A 30 -3.60 3.17 -4.89
N LYS A 31 -3.13 3.57 -6.08
CA LYS A 31 -1.98 4.47 -6.21
C LYS A 31 -2.23 5.82 -5.54
N VAL A 32 -3.38 6.43 -5.80
CA VAL A 32 -3.72 7.73 -5.23
C VAL A 32 -3.89 7.62 -3.71
N LEU A 33 -4.55 6.57 -3.23
CA LEU A 33 -4.67 6.29 -1.80
C LEU A 33 -3.31 6.08 -1.12
N THR A 34 -2.37 5.41 -1.78
CA THR A 34 -1.00 5.22 -1.25
C THR A 34 -0.21 6.53 -1.22
N LEU A 35 -0.36 7.35 -2.27
CA LEU A 35 0.34 8.62 -2.39
C LEU A 35 -0.10 9.63 -1.32
N PHE A 36 -1.39 9.66 -1.02
CA PHE A 36 -2.00 10.54 -0.04
C PHE A 36 -2.36 9.83 1.27
N GLU A 37 -1.69 8.72 1.59
CA GLU A 37 -1.87 8.04 2.87
C GLU A 37 -1.50 9.02 4.00
N ASP A 38 -2.41 9.19 4.96
CA ASP A 38 -2.15 10.05 6.11
C ASP A 38 -1.00 9.48 6.95
N ARG A 39 0.13 10.21 6.98
CA ARG A 39 1.33 9.86 7.74
C ARG A 39 1.36 10.52 9.13
N GLY A 40 0.28 11.17 9.56
CA GLY A 40 0.21 11.92 10.81
C GLY A 40 1.30 12.99 10.89
N GLU A 41 1.90 13.15 12.07
CA GLU A 41 2.95 14.15 12.36
C GLU A 41 4.22 14.03 11.50
N ARG A 42 4.41 12.91 10.78
CA ARG A 42 5.56 12.69 9.88
C ARG A 42 5.29 13.06 8.44
N SER A 43 4.13 13.65 8.15
CA SER A 43 3.81 14.12 6.81
C SER A 43 4.59 15.39 6.47
N VAL A 44 5.46 15.31 5.46
CA VAL A 44 6.09 16.48 4.81
C VAL A 44 5.10 17.28 3.95
N VAL A 45 3.82 16.87 3.91
CA VAL A 45 2.80 17.54 3.11
C VAL A 45 2.24 18.74 3.87
N ASN A 46 2.53 19.94 3.37
CA ASN A 46 2.12 21.21 3.97
C ASN A 46 0.59 21.41 4.06
N ASN A 47 -0.21 20.61 3.33
CA ASN A 47 -1.66 20.75 3.29
C ASN A 47 -2.36 19.41 3.58
N CYS A 48 -2.26 18.96 4.83
CA CYS A 48 -2.88 17.72 5.31
C CYS A 48 -4.39 17.67 5.08
N ALA A 49 -5.09 18.83 5.18
CA ALA A 49 -6.53 18.89 4.94
C ALA A 49 -6.89 18.48 3.50
N LEU A 50 -6.13 18.99 2.53
CA LEU A 50 -6.34 18.65 1.11
C LEU A 50 -6.05 17.16 0.87
N THR A 51 -4.97 16.60 1.43
CA THR A 51 -4.66 15.18 1.25
C THR A 51 -5.71 14.28 1.85
N THR A 52 -6.20 14.60 3.05
CA THR A 52 -7.29 13.86 3.69
C THR A 52 -8.57 13.92 2.86
N GLN A 53 -8.90 15.08 2.31
CA GLN A 53 -10.07 15.24 1.44
C GLN A 53 -9.94 14.41 0.15
N VAL A 54 -8.79 14.45 -0.52
CA VAL A 54 -8.51 13.64 -1.72
C VAL A 54 -8.60 12.16 -1.40
N HIS A 55 -7.98 11.72 -0.31
CA HIS A 55 -8.02 10.33 0.14
C HIS A 55 -9.46 9.85 0.38
N ALA A 56 -10.25 10.61 1.14
CA ALA A 56 -11.65 10.28 1.42
C ALA A 56 -12.50 10.23 0.13
N SER A 57 -12.27 11.17 -0.79
CA SER A 57 -13.01 11.25 -2.06
C SER A 57 -12.73 10.04 -2.96
N ILE A 58 -11.46 9.65 -3.07
CA ILE A 58 -11.06 8.47 -3.86
C ILE A 58 -11.56 7.18 -3.22
N LEU A 59 -11.51 7.08 -1.89
CA LEU A 59 -12.01 5.91 -1.17
C LEU A 59 -13.52 5.71 -1.41
N ALA A 60 -14.29 6.79 -1.32
CA ALA A 60 -15.73 6.76 -1.61
C ALA A 60 -16.02 6.44 -3.08
N ALA A 61 -15.28 7.04 -4.03
CA ALA A 61 -15.43 6.77 -5.45
C ALA A 61 -15.09 5.31 -5.80
N TRP A 62 -14.05 4.74 -5.18
CA TRP A 62 -13.67 3.35 -5.38
C TRP A 62 -14.70 2.37 -4.77
N ALA A 63 -15.22 2.66 -3.58
CA ALA A 63 -16.30 1.88 -2.98
C ALA A 63 -17.55 1.86 -3.90
N ALA A 64 -17.94 3.02 -4.43
CA ALA A 64 -19.02 3.13 -5.41
C ALA A 64 -18.72 2.35 -6.71
N TYR A 65 -17.49 2.43 -7.24
CA TYR A 65 -17.06 1.65 -8.41
C TYR A 65 -17.24 0.14 -8.19
N ARG A 66 -16.84 -0.34 -7.01
CA ARG A 66 -16.98 -1.74 -6.61
C ARG A 66 -18.36 -2.11 -6.08
N SER A 67 -19.32 -1.18 -6.14
CA SER A 67 -20.70 -1.38 -5.70
C SER A 67 -20.81 -1.85 -4.24
N VAL A 68 -19.96 -1.32 -3.37
CA VAL A 68 -19.98 -1.56 -1.92
C VAL A 68 -20.20 -0.24 -1.16
N PRO A 69 -20.87 -0.27 0.01
CA PRO A 69 -21.14 0.94 0.77
C PRO A 69 -19.89 1.49 1.48
N ASN A 70 -18.98 0.61 1.90
CA ASN A 70 -17.69 0.98 2.47
C ASN A 70 -16.56 0.25 1.74
N ALA A 71 -15.43 0.93 1.54
CA ALA A 71 -14.25 0.31 0.93
C ALA A 71 -13.76 -0.91 1.72
N ASN A 72 -13.87 -0.89 3.05
CA ASN A 72 -13.50 -2.02 3.91
C ASN A 72 -14.35 -3.28 3.68
N ASP A 73 -15.52 -3.15 3.05
CA ASP A 73 -16.40 -4.29 2.78
C ASP A 73 -15.96 -5.10 1.56
N HIS A 74 -15.08 -4.53 0.71
CA HIS A 74 -14.61 -5.22 -0.49
C HIS A 74 -13.27 -5.93 -0.25
N PRO A 75 -13.13 -7.22 -0.60
CA PRO A 75 -11.93 -8.01 -0.29
C PRO A 75 -10.64 -7.47 -0.93
N LEU A 76 -10.71 -6.78 -2.08
CA LEU A 76 -9.54 -6.10 -2.66
C LEU A 76 -8.93 -5.05 -1.73
N TYR A 77 -9.72 -4.41 -0.85
CA TYR A 77 -9.21 -3.43 0.10
C TYR A 77 -8.33 -4.08 1.16
N ALA A 78 -8.70 -5.28 1.62
CA ALA A 78 -7.86 -6.06 2.53
C ALA A 78 -6.53 -6.48 1.86
N VAL A 79 -6.59 -6.93 0.59
CA VAL A 79 -5.40 -7.28 -0.19
C VAL A 79 -4.47 -6.07 -0.37
N TYR A 80 -5.04 -4.87 -0.55
CA TYR A 80 -4.30 -3.61 -0.61
C TYR A 80 -3.57 -3.29 0.70
N GLU A 81 -4.22 -3.44 1.86
CA GLU A 81 -3.57 -3.25 3.15
C GLU A 81 -2.46 -4.29 3.42
N GLU A 82 -2.66 -5.55 3.04
CA GLU A 82 -1.61 -6.58 3.09
C GLU A 82 -0.39 -6.20 2.22
N LEU A 83 -0.62 -5.66 1.01
CA LEU A 83 0.44 -5.21 0.12
C LEU A 83 1.25 -4.05 0.72
N LYS A 84 0.58 -3.09 1.36
CA LYS A 84 1.24 -1.99 2.08
C LYS A 84 2.12 -2.51 3.22
N LEU A 85 1.63 -3.49 3.98
CA LEU A 85 2.41 -4.12 5.04
C LEU A 85 3.66 -4.82 4.48
N LEU A 86 3.51 -5.57 3.39
CA LEU A 86 4.63 -6.24 2.72
C LEU A 86 5.67 -5.23 2.22
N ALA A 87 5.23 -4.11 1.64
CA ALA A 87 6.10 -3.02 1.22
C ALA A 87 6.89 -2.40 2.39
N ARG A 88 6.25 -2.22 3.55
CA ARG A 88 6.93 -1.74 4.78
C ARG A 88 7.97 -2.74 5.28
N GLN A 89 7.67 -4.04 5.24
CA GLN A 89 8.62 -5.10 5.60
C GLN A 89 9.82 -5.13 4.64
N ALA A 90 9.58 -4.97 3.34
CA ALA A 90 10.63 -4.88 2.34
C ALA A 90 11.52 -3.64 2.56
N ALA A 91 10.93 -2.48 2.81
CA ALA A 91 11.66 -1.25 3.11
C ALA A 91 12.53 -1.39 4.38
N HIS A 92 12.03 -2.05 5.42
CA HIS A 92 12.80 -2.33 6.63
C HIS A 92 13.98 -3.27 6.37
N LEU A 93 13.79 -4.33 5.58
CA LEU A 93 14.89 -5.21 5.18
C LEU A 93 15.94 -4.46 4.36
N LEU A 94 15.52 -3.69 3.37
CA LEU A 94 16.41 -2.86 2.55
C LEU A 94 17.22 -1.88 3.40
N SER A 95 16.59 -1.24 4.38
CA SER A 95 17.26 -0.35 5.32
C SER A 95 18.38 -1.05 6.09
N LYS A 96 18.12 -2.26 6.63
CA LYS A 96 19.14 -3.07 7.31
C LYS A 96 20.32 -3.42 6.40
N TYR A 97 20.06 -3.77 5.14
CA TYR A 97 21.13 -4.07 4.19
C TYR A 97 21.92 -2.82 3.80
N SER A 98 21.28 -1.65 3.77
CA SER A 98 21.94 -0.37 3.52
C SER A 98 22.89 0.05 4.65
N THR A 99 22.62 -0.32 5.90
CA THR A 99 23.48 0.02 7.05
C THR A 99 24.67 -0.92 7.22
N VAL A 100 24.54 -2.19 6.83
CA VAL A 100 25.61 -3.20 6.96
C VAL A 100 26.84 -2.85 6.10
N GLY A 101 26.67 -2.19 4.96
CA GLY A 101 27.81 -1.72 4.13
C GLY A 101 28.56 -0.50 4.67
N MET A 102 28.10 0.14 5.75
CA MET A 102 28.79 1.28 6.38
C MET A 102 29.67 0.88 7.57
N GLU A 103 29.41 -0.27 8.21
CA GLU A 103 30.19 -0.74 9.36
C GLU A 103 31.48 -1.47 8.98
N GLU A 104 31.61 -1.96 7.74
CA GLU A 104 32.86 -2.58 7.24
C GLU A 104 33.94 -1.57 6.80
N ASN A 105 33.66 -0.26 6.89
CA ASN A 105 34.56 0.82 6.49
C ASN A 105 34.98 1.75 7.65
N LEU A 106 34.92 1.29 8.90
CA LEU A 106 35.41 2.01 10.08
C LEU A 106 36.56 1.25 10.76
#